data_AF-A0A7V4Q4S0-F1
#
_entry.id   AF-A0A7V4Q4S0-F1
#
_cell.length_a   1.000
_cell.length_b   1.000
_cell.length_c   1.000
_cell.angle_alpha   90.00
_cell.angle_beta   90.00
_cell.angle_gamma   90.00
#
_symmetry.space_group_name_H-M   'P 1'
#
loop_
_entity.id
_entity.type
_entity.pdbx_description
1 polymer ?
#
loop_
_entity_poly.entity_id
_entity_poly.type
_entity_poly.pdbx_seq_one_letter_code
_entity_poly.pdbx_strand_id
1 'polypeptide(L)'
;MIKSELDSRIVARGREFFSIISGEKPSLFNKSAWMGKVMDWSMKNETFKIQLFRFVDVFPSLTTGKLLTDHIREYFGEEKDMPPALSAGAKVAGMLGSLGGAVLNKVLTGNIQQMARQFIVGENTREAVRNLERLRKDGFAFVVDVLGEATLSEAEADLYLDTYLELLDSLEKQYRDWKPLPGRGGDADLDWGHAPKVNVSVKPSALYCLASPQDFEGSVTAIL
;
A
#
# COMPACT_ATOMS: atom_id res chain seq x y z
N MET A 1 -30.30 -27.54 12.76
CA MET A 1 -30.72 -27.60 11.34
C MET A 1 -30.40 -26.33 10.57
N ILE A 2 -30.88 -25.14 10.96
CA ILE A 2 -30.65 -23.89 10.18
C ILE A 2 -29.16 -23.49 10.11
N LYS A 3 -28.39 -23.64 11.21
CA LYS A 3 -26.95 -23.34 11.22
C LYS A 3 -26.12 -24.25 10.30
N SER A 4 -26.48 -25.54 10.20
CA SER A 4 -25.77 -26.50 9.33
C SER A 4 -26.07 -26.29 7.85
N GLU A 5 -27.29 -25.83 7.52
CA GLU A 5 -27.65 -25.47 6.15
C GLU A 5 -26.94 -24.19 5.70
N LEU A 6 -26.89 -23.16 6.55
CA LEU A 6 -26.14 -21.93 6.27
C LEU A 6 -24.65 -22.22 6.05
N ASP A 7 -24.03 -23.00 6.94
CA ASP A 7 -22.62 -23.38 6.83
C ASP A 7 -22.34 -24.12 5.50
N SER A 8 -23.21 -25.05 5.12
CA SER A 8 -23.11 -25.76 3.85
C SER A 8 -23.13 -24.80 2.65
N ARG A 9 -23.98 -23.76 2.69
CA ARG A 9 -24.05 -22.73 1.64
C ARG A 9 -22.81 -21.84 1.62
N ILE A 10 -22.27 -21.47 2.79
CA ILE A 10 -21.02 -20.70 2.90
C ILE A 10 -19.87 -21.48 2.28
N VAL A 11 -19.72 -22.76 2.64
CA VAL A 11 -18.67 -23.62 2.08
C VAL A 11 -18.83 -23.80 0.58
N ALA A 12 -20.06 -24.02 0.09
CA ALA A 12 -20.34 -24.15 -1.33
C ALA A 12 -19.95 -22.88 -2.11
N ARG A 13 -20.34 -21.70 -1.63
CA ARG A 13 -19.95 -20.41 -2.23
C ARG A 13 -18.44 -20.17 -2.17
N GLY A 14 -17.78 -20.55 -1.08
CA GLY A 14 -16.31 -20.49 -0.97
C GLY A 14 -15.62 -21.33 -2.04
N ARG A 15 -16.10 -22.57 -2.27
CA ARG A 15 -15.57 -23.44 -3.33
C ARG A 15 -15.80 -22.86 -4.73
N GLU A 16 -16.97 -22.26 -4.97
CA GLU A 16 -17.26 -21.55 -6.23
C GLU A 16 -16.27 -20.41 -6.47
N PHE A 17 -15.97 -19.58 -5.46
CA PHE A 17 -14.96 -18.53 -5.57
C PHE A 17 -13.57 -19.08 -5.92
N PHE A 18 -13.12 -20.13 -5.24
CA PHE A 18 -11.82 -20.76 -5.55
C PHE A 18 -11.77 -21.33 -6.97
N SER A 19 -12.88 -21.88 -7.46
CA SER A 19 -12.98 -22.35 -8.85
C SER A 19 -12.85 -21.21 -9.86
N ILE A 20 -13.47 -20.04 -9.59
CA ILE A 20 -13.39 -18.87 -10.47
C ILE A 20 -11.97 -18.30 -10.50
N ILE A 21 -11.30 -18.21 -9.36
CA ILE A 21 -9.89 -17.75 -9.25
C ILE A 21 -8.96 -18.59 -10.12
N SER A 22 -9.30 -19.84 -10.44
CA SER A 22 -8.61 -20.67 -11.45
C SER A 22 -7.10 -20.83 -11.22
N GLY A 23 -6.65 -20.78 -9.96
CA GLY A 23 -5.23 -20.90 -9.61
C GLY A 23 -4.39 -19.64 -9.84
N GLU A 24 -5.02 -18.51 -10.18
CA GLU A 24 -4.36 -17.20 -10.19
C GLU A 24 -3.80 -16.88 -8.80
N LYS A 25 -2.58 -16.37 -8.76
CA LYS A 25 -1.90 -16.00 -7.51
C LYS A 25 -1.75 -14.49 -7.45
N PRO A 26 -2.05 -13.86 -6.30
CA PRO A 26 -1.73 -12.45 -6.10
C PRO A 26 -0.25 -12.16 -6.40
N SER A 27 0.07 -10.94 -6.82
CA SER A 27 1.45 -10.52 -7.18
C SER A 27 2.48 -10.86 -6.08
N LEU A 28 2.10 -10.73 -4.81
CA LEU A 28 2.90 -11.10 -3.63
C LEU A 28 3.27 -12.59 -3.57
N PHE A 29 2.44 -13.46 -4.12
CA PHE A 29 2.66 -14.92 -4.13
C PHE A 29 3.06 -15.44 -5.51
N ASN A 30 3.20 -14.54 -6.49
CA ASN A 30 3.69 -14.89 -7.81
C ASN A 30 5.23 -14.98 -7.81
N LYS A 31 5.74 -16.22 -7.72
CA LYS A 31 7.18 -16.53 -7.68
C LYS A 31 7.95 -16.17 -8.96
N SER A 32 7.28 -15.74 -10.04
CA SER A 32 7.98 -15.23 -11.23
C SER A 32 8.46 -13.79 -11.03
N ALA A 33 7.70 -12.99 -10.27
CA ALA A 33 8.03 -11.61 -9.94
C ALA A 33 9.11 -11.53 -8.85
N TRP A 34 9.92 -10.47 -8.86
CA TRP A 34 10.96 -10.23 -7.86
C TRP A 34 10.38 -10.27 -6.43
N MET A 35 9.29 -9.55 -6.20
CA MET A 35 8.62 -9.45 -4.90
C MET A 35 8.14 -10.83 -4.40
N GLY A 36 7.57 -11.66 -5.28
CA GLY A 36 7.12 -13.00 -4.89
C GLY A 36 8.28 -13.96 -4.57
N LYS A 37 9.46 -13.78 -5.19
CA LYS A 37 10.66 -14.54 -4.82
C LYS A 37 11.20 -14.13 -3.45
N VAL A 38 11.25 -12.82 -3.19
CA VAL A 38 11.68 -12.27 -1.89
C VAL A 38 10.73 -12.74 -0.79
N MET A 39 9.42 -12.62 -0.99
CA MET A 39 8.41 -13.08 -0.03
C MET A 39 8.43 -14.60 0.20
N ASP A 40 8.63 -15.42 -0.85
CA ASP A 40 8.76 -16.87 -0.68
C ASP A 40 9.97 -17.26 0.17
N TRP A 41 11.08 -16.51 0.05
CA TRP A 41 12.25 -16.72 0.88
C TRP A 41 11.99 -16.28 2.33
N SER A 42 11.38 -15.11 2.53
CA SER A 42 10.97 -14.63 3.86
C SER A 42 10.04 -15.61 4.59
N MET A 43 9.11 -16.25 3.88
CA MET A 43 8.23 -17.25 4.50
C MET A 43 8.96 -18.54 4.94
N LYS A 44 10.17 -18.80 4.43
CA LYS A 44 10.98 -20.00 4.74
C LYS A 44 12.11 -19.72 5.73
N ASN A 45 12.47 -18.46 5.93
CA ASN A 45 13.58 -18.05 6.77
C ASN A 45 13.16 -16.84 7.62
N GLU A 46 12.83 -17.10 8.89
CA GLU A 46 12.33 -16.07 9.82
C GLU A 46 13.39 -14.98 10.09
N THR A 47 14.68 -15.35 10.18
CA THR A 47 15.77 -14.37 10.34
C THR A 47 15.80 -13.42 9.15
N PHE A 48 15.79 -13.95 7.92
CA PHE A 48 15.76 -13.12 6.72
C PHE A 48 14.50 -12.24 6.67
N LYS A 49 13.34 -12.77 7.04
CA LYS A 49 12.08 -12.01 7.09
C LYS A 49 12.17 -10.81 8.02
N ILE A 50 12.71 -10.99 9.23
CA ILE A 50 12.91 -9.90 10.19
C ILE A 50 13.83 -8.83 9.58
N GLN A 51 14.97 -9.25 9.01
CA GLN A 51 15.93 -8.32 8.43
C GLN A 51 15.35 -7.58 7.21
N LEU A 52 14.63 -8.27 6.34
CA LEU A 52 13.97 -7.66 5.20
C LEU A 52 12.95 -6.60 5.62
N PHE A 53 12.06 -6.91 6.56
CA PHE A 53 10.99 -5.98 6.92
C PHE A 53 11.51 -4.77 7.70
N ARG A 54 12.52 -4.94 8.55
CA ARG A 54 13.24 -3.81 9.16
C ARG A 54 14.00 -2.97 8.14
N PHE A 55 14.59 -3.60 7.12
CA PHE A 55 15.26 -2.89 6.05
C PHE A 55 14.27 -2.06 5.21
N VAL A 56 13.09 -2.61 4.90
CA VAL A 56 12.02 -1.88 4.20
C VAL A 56 11.51 -0.70 5.03
N ASP A 57 11.41 -0.86 6.35
CA ASP A 57 11.00 0.20 7.29
C ASP A 57 11.98 1.37 7.32
N VAL A 58 13.30 1.09 7.41
CA VAL A 58 14.33 2.15 7.42
C VAL A 58 14.64 2.73 6.04
N PHE A 59 14.23 2.04 4.96
CA PHE A 59 14.57 2.39 3.58
C PHE A 59 14.26 3.85 3.17
N PRO A 60 13.10 4.45 3.51
CA PRO A 60 12.80 5.84 3.18
C PRO A 60 13.81 6.84 3.76
N SER A 61 14.46 6.50 4.88
CA SER A 61 15.48 7.33 5.54
C SER A 61 16.88 7.20 4.91
N LEU A 62 17.09 6.25 3.99
CA LEU A 62 18.39 5.99 3.35
C LEU A 62 18.61 6.91 2.13
N THR A 63 18.69 8.21 2.39
CA THR A 63 18.71 9.27 1.36
C THR A 63 20.01 9.38 0.56
N THR A 64 21.06 8.62 0.92
CA THR A 64 22.34 8.60 0.20
C THR A 64 22.74 7.19 -0.19
N GLY A 65 23.46 7.06 -1.31
CA GLY A 65 23.97 5.76 -1.77
C GLY A 65 24.88 5.08 -0.75
N LYS A 66 25.63 5.86 0.06
CA LYS A 66 26.47 5.32 1.14
C LYS A 66 25.61 4.68 2.24
N LEU A 67 24.60 5.41 2.74
CA LEU A 67 23.69 4.89 3.77
C LEU A 67 23.00 3.60 3.29
N LEU A 68 22.52 3.59 2.05
CA LEU A 68 21.90 2.42 1.46
C LEU A 68 22.85 1.21 1.39
N THR A 69 24.08 1.41 0.89
CA THR A 69 25.07 0.33 0.80
C THR A 69 25.48 -0.20 2.17
N ASP A 70 25.69 0.68 3.15
CA ASP A 70 26.05 0.29 4.51
C ASP A 70 24.91 -0.53 5.15
N HIS A 71 23.66 -0.08 5.03
CA HIS A 71 22.50 -0.81 5.58
C HIS A 71 22.27 -2.16 4.87
N ILE A 72 22.45 -2.25 3.55
CA ILE A 72 22.35 -3.55 2.86
C ILE A 72 23.34 -4.56 3.47
N ARG A 73 24.57 -4.13 3.75
CA ARG A 73 25.60 -4.99 4.35
C ARG A 73 25.26 -5.37 5.78
N GLU A 74 24.78 -4.43 6.59
CA GLU A 74 24.42 -4.66 7.99
C GLU A 74 23.20 -5.59 8.11
N TYR A 75 22.20 -5.44 7.24
CA TYR A 75 20.98 -6.24 7.31
C TYR A 75 21.13 -7.64 6.70
N PHE A 76 21.87 -7.77 5.60
CA PHE A 76 21.92 -9.00 4.81
C PHE A 76 23.29 -9.68 4.76
N GLY A 77 24.31 -9.11 5.41
CA GLY A 77 25.67 -9.66 5.50
C GLY A 77 26.41 -9.74 4.15
N GLU A 78 27.45 -10.56 4.11
CA GLU A 78 28.21 -10.85 2.88
C GLU A 78 27.56 -12.02 2.11
N GLU A 79 26.62 -11.72 1.21
CA GLU A 79 26.02 -12.54 0.12
C GLU A 79 25.43 -13.93 0.44
N LYS A 80 25.88 -14.67 1.46
CA LYS A 80 25.52 -16.08 1.72
C LYS A 80 24.12 -16.28 2.26
N ASP A 81 23.54 -15.26 2.90
CA ASP A 81 22.19 -15.31 3.47
C ASP A 81 21.14 -14.59 2.60
N MET A 82 21.54 -14.06 1.43
CA MET A 82 20.63 -13.40 0.49
C MET A 82 19.95 -14.41 -0.44
N PRO A 83 18.63 -14.25 -0.73
CA PRO A 83 17.97 -15.03 -1.75
C PRO A 83 18.67 -14.84 -3.11
N PRO A 84 18.70 -15.88 -3.97
CA PRO A 84 19.26 -15.80 -5.32
C PRO A 84 18.76 -14.62 -6.18
N ALA A 85 17.53 -14.18 -5.92
CA ALA A 85 16.92 -13.03 -6.59
C ALA A 85 17.56 -11.67 -6.21
N LEU A 86 18.13 -11.55 -5.00
CA LEU A 86 18.92 -10.39 -4.57
C LEU A 86 20.39 -10.55 -4.99
N SER A 87 20.95 -11.77 -4.94
CA SER A 87 22.36 -12.00 -5.28
C SER A 87 22.67 -12.02 -6.78
N ALA A 88 21.67 -12.16 -7.66
CA ALA A 88 21.86 -11.99 -9.09
C ALA A 88 22.32 -10.57 -9.47
N GLY A 89 21.82 -9.54 -8.77
CA GLY A 89 22.32 -8.16 -8.89
C GLY A 89 23.71 -7.98 -8.28
N ALA A 90 24.00 -8.68 -7.18
CA ALA A 90 25.29 -8.64 -6.49
C ALA A 90 26.42 -9.27 -7.32
N LYS A 91 26.17 -10.37 -8.05
CA LYS A 91 27.17 -10.97 -8.97
C LYS A 91 27.57 -10.06 -10.13
N VAL A 92 26.62 -9.29 -10.67
CA VAL A 92 26.90 -8.29 -11.73
C VAL A 92 27.64 -7.09 -11.14
N ALA A 93 27.31 -6.69 -9.91
CA ALA A 93 27.99 -5.61 -9.19
C ALA A 93 29.43 -5.97 -8.79
N GLY A 94 29.68 -7.19 -8.33
CA GLY A 94 31.02 -7.69 -7.97
C GLY A 94 32.00 -7.69 -9.16
N MET A 95 31.48 -7.79 -10.39
CA MET A 95 32.27 -7.71 -11.62
C MET A 95 32.69 -6.27 -11.99
N LEU A 96 32.08 -5.24 -11.37
CA LEU A 96 32.20 -3.83 -11.75
C LEU A 96 32.87 -2.94 -10.67
N GLY A 97 33.37 -3.50 -9.57
CA GLY A 97 34.02 -2.74 -8.51
C GLY A 97 33.10 -1.66 -7.90
N SER A 98 33.61 -0.44 -7.67
CA SER A 98 32.83 0.67 -7.10
C SER A 98 31.62 1.09 -7.93
N LEU A 99 31.65 0.85 -9.25
CA LEU A 99 30.52 1.10 -10.16
C LEU A 99 29.38 0.08 -9.95
N GLY A 100 29.69 -1.12 -9.46
CA GLY A 100 28.71 -2.16 -9.17
C GLY A 100 27.79 -1.81 -8.00
N GLY A 101 28.32 -1.16 -6.96
CA GLY A 101 27.52 -0.76 -5.79
C GLY A 101 26.41 0.23 -6.14
N ALA A 102 26.70 1.22 -6.99
CA ALA A 102 25.72 2.20 -7.44
C ALA A 102 24.60 1.57 -8.29
N VAL A 103 24.94 0.59 -9.14
CA VAL A 103 23.96 -0.13 -9.96
C VAL A 103 23.06 -1.00 -9.08
N LEU A 104 23.63 -1.73 -8.12
CA LEU A 104 22.88 -2.55 -7.18
C LEU A 104 21.89 -1.71 -6.37
N ASN A 105 22.35 -0.57 -5.84
CA ASN A 105 21.51 0.38 -5.12
C ASN A 105 20.30 0.82 -5.95
N LYS A 106 20.53 1.22 -7.21
CA LYS A 106 19.45 1.67 -8.11
C LYS A 106 18.42 0.57 -8.40
N VAL A 107 18.89 -0.67 -8.61
CA VAL A 107 18.00 -1.82 -8.84
C VAL A 107 17.16 -2.13 -7.60
N LEU A 108 17.78 -2.15 -6.41
CA LEU A 108 17.07 -2.43 -5.17
C LEU A 108 16.05 -1.32 -4.85
N THR A 109 16.46 -0.06 -4.99
CA THR A 109 15.56 1.10 -4.84
C THR A 109 14.37 1.00 -5.77
N GLY A 110 14.59 0.70 -7.06
CA GLY A 110 13.50 0.54 -8.02
C GLY A 110 12.53 -0.58 -7.67
N ASN A 111 13.03 -1.71 -7.18
CA ASN A 111 12.18 -2.84 -6.77
C ASN A 111 11.34 -2.52 -5.52
N ILE A 112 11.92 -1.84 -4.53
CA ILE A 112 11.21 -1.44 -3.30
C ILE A 112 10.16 -0.37 -3.63
N GLN A 113 10.50 0.63 -4.45
CA GLN A 113 9.53 1.63 -4.90
C GLN A 113 8.40 1.00 -5.73
N GLN A 114 8.71 0.03 -6.60
CA GLN A 114 7.69 -0.70 -7.35
C GLN A 114 6.77 -1.49 -6.42
N MET A 115 7.30 -2.08 -5.35
CA MET A 115 6.49 -2.74 -4.33
C MET A 115 5.55 -1.76 -3.63
N ALA A 116 6.05 -0.60 -3.19
CA ALA A 116 5.23 0.43 -2.55
C ALA A 116 4.08 0.90 -3.47
N ARG A 117 4.36 1.13 -4.76
CA ARG A 117 3.36 1.54 -5.76
C ARG A 117 2.28 0.49 -6.04
N GLN A 118 2.42 -0.76 -5.60
CA GLN A 118 1.31 -1.74 -5.68
C GLN A 118 0.20 -1.45 -4.68
N PHE A 119 0.51 -0.76 -3.58
CA PHE A 119 -0.42 -0.48 -2.49
C PHE A 119 -0.85 0.98 -2.41
N ILE A 120 -0.20 1.87 -3.16
CA ILE A 120 -0.43 3.31 -3.17
C ILE A 120 -1.01 3.71 -4.54
N VAL A 121 -2.20 4.31 -4.53
CA VAL A 121 -2.91 4.70 -5.76
C VAL A 121 -2.28 5.91 -6.46
N GLY A 122 -1.47 6.72 -5.77
CA GLY A 122 -0.71 7.82 -6.35
C GLY A 122 0.12 8.55 -5.29
N GLU A 123 1.18 9.23 -5.73
CA GLU A 123 2.07 10.01 -4.84
C GLU A 123 1.58 11.45 -4.64
N ASN A 124 0.59 11.90 -5.43
CA ASN A 124 -0.04 13.21 -5.32
C ASN A 124 -1.52 13.13 -5.77
N THR A 125 -2.29 14.17 -5.43
CA THR A 125 -3.73 14.28 -5.71
C THR A 125 -4.07 14.01 -7.17
N ARG A 126 -3.31 14.58 -8.11
CA ARG A 126 -3.55 14.43 -9.55
C ARG A 126 -3.38 12.98 -10.03
N GLU A 127 -2.30 12.34 -9.60
CA GLU A 127 -2.04 10.94 -9.94
C GLU A 127 -3.10 10.01 -9.33
N ALA A 128 -3.45 10.24 -8.06
CA ALA A 128 -4.48 9.47 -7.36
C ALA A 128 -5.81 9.55 -8.11
N VAL A 129 -6.31 10.76 -8.40
CA VAL A 129 -7.58 10.97 -9.12
C VAL A 129 -7.62 10.25 -10.46
N ARG A 130 -6.54 10.34 -11.26
CA ARG A 130 -6.44 9.62 -12.55
C ARG A 130 -6.53 8.10 -12.38
N ASN A 131 -5.86 7.57 -11.37
CA ASN A 131 -5.83 6.13 -11.13
C ASN A 131 -7.16 5.62 -10.54
N LEU A 132 -7.86 6.43 -9.74
CA LEU A 132 -9.22 6.16 -9.25
C LEU A 132 -10.23 6.11 -10.42
N GLU A 133 -10.12 7.01 -11.39
CA GLU A 133 -10.96 6.96 -12.59
C GLU A 133 -10.77 5.65 -13.38
N ARG A 134 -9.53 5.16 -13.48
CA ARG A 134 -9.24 3.87 -14.10
C ARG A 134 -9.90 2.72 -13.34
N LEU A 135 -9.80 2.71 -12.01
CA LEU A 135 -10.47 1.70 -11.17
C LEU A 135 -11.99 1.70 -11.37
N ARG A 136 -12.61 2.88 -11.49
CA ARG A 136 -14.04 2.99 -11.80
C ARG A 136 -14.40 2.41 -13.16
N LYS A 137 -13.57 2.63 -14.18
CA LYS A 137 -13.76 2.02 -15.53
C LYS A 137 -13.67 0.49 -15.47
N ASP A 138 -12.86 -0.04 -14.57
CA ASP A 138 -12.74 -1.48 -14.30
C ASP A 138 -13.87 -2.02 -13.39
N GLY A 139 -14.82 -1.17 -12.97
CA GLY A 139 -16.00 -1.56 -12.19
C GLY A 139 -15.83 -1.50 -10.68
N PHE A 140 -14.73 -0.92 -10.18
CA PHE A 140 -14.46 -0.79 -8.75
C PHE A 140 -14.85 0.59 -8.21
N ALA A 141 -15.50 0.62 -7.05
CA ALA A 141 -15.55 1.83 -6.23
C ALA A 141 -14.26 1.95 -5.39
N PHE A 142 -14.14 3.03 -4.63
CA PHE A 142 -12.98 3.27 -3.79
C PHE A 142 -13.36 3.92 -2.46
N VAL A 143 -12.44 3.84 -1.51
CA VAL A 143 -12.32 4.75 -0.37
C VAL A 143 -10.87 5.23 -0.35
N VAL A 144 -10.66 6.55 -0.31
CA VAL A 144 -9.31 7.14 -0.32
C VAL A 144 -8.86 7.42 1.11
N ASP A 145 -7.65 6.97 1.46
CA ASP A 145 -6.94 7.32 2.70
C ASP A 145 -5.70 8.14 2.33
N VAL A 146 -5.48 9.25 3.03
CA VAL A 146 -4.23 10.02 2.90
C VAL A 146 -3.19 9.41 3.82
N LEU A 147 -2.06 9.01 3.23
CA LEU A 147 -0.90 8.53 3.96
C LEU A 147 -0.12 9.72 4.54
N GLY A 148 0.31 9.58 5.78
CA GLY A 148 1.15 10.54 6.48
C GLY A 148 1.91 9.85 7.60
N GLU A 149 2.98 10.48 8.08
CA GLU A 149 3.66 10.09 9.31
C GLU A 149 2.77 10.41 10.53
N ALA A 150 3.25 10.05 11.73
CA ALA A 150 2.55 10.44 12.94
C ALA A 150 2.50 11.96 13.04
N THR A 151 1.31 12.52 13.30
CA THR A 151 1.13 13.94 13.58
C THR A 151 1.69 14.26 14.98
N LEU A 152 2.74 15.07 15.05
CA LEU A 152 3.45 15.43 16.29
C LEU A 152 3.33 16.92 16.63
N SER A 153 2.69 17.72 15.77
CA SER A 153 2.44 19.14 15.97
C SER A 153 1.09 19.57 15.38
N GLU A 154 0.58 20.70 15.86
CA GLU A 154 -0.64 21.33 15.30
C GLU A 154 -0.44 21.69 13.81
N ALA A 155 0.74 22.16 13.42
CA ALA A 155 1.03 22.48 12.03
C ALA A 155 0.97 21.25 11.10
N GLU A 156 1.36 20.07 11.60
CA GLU A 156 1.20 18.81 10.86
C GLU A 156 -0.26 18.35 10.82
N ALA A 157 -1.05 18.63 11.85
CA ALA A 157 -2.49 18.35 11.87
C ALA A 157 -3.22 19.23 10.82
N ASP A 158 -2.90 20.51 10.77
CA ASP A 158 -3.40 21.46 9.77
C ASP A 158 -3.04 21.00 8.35
N LEU A 159 -1.78 20.59 8.13
CA LEU A 159 -1.33 20.06 6.85
C LEU A 159 -2.10 18.78 6.44
N TYR A 160 -2.38 17.89 7.39
CA TYR A 160 -3.17 16.69 7.15
C TYR A 160 -4.60 17.06 6.72
N LEU A 161 -5.25 17.99 7.43
CA LEU A 161 -6.57 18.51 7.10
C LEU A 161 -6.59 19.15 5.69
N ASP A 162 -5.65 20.05 5.42
CA ASP A 162 -5.53 20.75 4.13
C ASP A 162 -5.36 19.76 2.97
N THR A 163 -4.63 18.67 3.19
CA THR A 163 -4.47 17.60 2.18
C THR A 163 -5.80 16.90 1.87
N TYR A 164 -6.68 16.67 2.86
CA TYR A 164 -8.02 16.14 2.60
C TYR A 164 -8.91 17.15 1.87
N LEU A 165 -8.86 18.42 2.25
CA LEU A 165 -9.65 19.47 1.60
C LEU A 165 -9.24 19.60 0.12
N GLU A 166 -7.93 19.62 -0.19
CA GLU A 166 -7.43 19.62 -1.56
C GLU A 166 -7.86 18.37 -2.35
N LEU A 167 -7.82 17.20 -1.71
CA LEU A 167 -8.27 15.95 -2.30
C LEU A 167 -9.76 16.00 -2.63
N LEU A 168 -10.60 16.46 -1.70
CA LEU A 168 -12.04 16.58 -1.88
C LEU A 168 -12.38 17.58 -3.00
N ASP A 169 -11.75 18.75 -3.02
CA ASP A 169 -11.89 19.74 -4.09
C ASP A 169 -11.50 19.17 -5.47
N SER A 170 -10.46 18.33 -5.50
CA SER A 170 -10.01 17.68 -6.73
C SER A 170 -10.96 16.58 -7.19
N LEU A 171 -11.53 15.82 -6.26
CA LEU A 171 -12.52 14.79 -6.53
C LEU A 171 -13.86 15.40 -6.96
N GLU A 172 -14.30 16.50 -6.36
CA GLU A 172 -15.54 17.20 -6.72
C GLU A 172 -15.51 17.65 -8.19
N LYS A 173 -14.36 18.17 -8.66
CA LYS A 173 -14.18 18.58 -10.07
C LYS A 173 -14.38 17.42 -11.05
N GLN A 174 -14.08 16.18 -10.65
CA GLN A 174 -14.25 14.99 -11.49
C GLN A 174 -15.58 14.27 -11.26
N TYR A 175 -16.19 14.44 -10.08
CA TYR A 175 -17.40 13.76 -9.66
C TYR A 175 -18.55 13.87 -10.68
N ARG A 176 -18.68 15.04 -11.32
CA ARG A 176 -19.74 15.33 -12.31
C ARG A 176 -19.57 14.54 -13.60
N ASP A 177 -18.35 14.21 -13.98
CA ASP A 177 -18.03 13.49 -15.22
C ASP A 177 -18.11 11.96 -15.04
N TRP A 178 -18.12 11.49 -13.80
CA TRP A 178 -18.19 10.07 -13.51
C TRP A 178 -19.57 9.49 -13.71
N LYS A 179 -19.64 8.48 -14.58
CA LYS A 179 -20.78 7.58 -14.63
C LYS A 179 -20.84 6.75 -13.34
N PRO A 180 -22.01 6.63 -12.71
CA PRO A 180 -22.22 5.73 -11.58
C PRO A 180 -21.99 4.27 -11.98
N LEU A 181 -21.55 3.46 -11.02
CA LEU A 181 -21.40 2.02 -11.19
C LEU A 181 -22.76 1.31 -11.32
N PRO A 182 -22.89 0.28 -12.18
CA PRO A 182 -24.18 -0.33 -12.51
C PRO A 182 -24.79 -1.09 -11.31
N GLY A 183 -26.04 -0.74 -10.94
CA GLY A 183 -26.81 -1.37 -9.87
C GLY A 183 -28.07 -2.10 -10.35
N ARG A 184 -28.82 -2.71 -9.42
CA ARG A 184 -30.10 -3.40 -9.71
C ARG A 184 -31.35 -2.53 -9.47
N GLY A 185 -31.17 -1.22 -9.33
CA GLY A 185 -32.22 -0.24 -9.02
C GLY A 185 -31.68 0.83 -8.06
N GLY A 186 -32.49 1.86 -7.75
CA GLY A 186 -32.11 2.96 -6.87
C GLY A 186 -31.91 4.29 -7.59
N ASP A 187 -31.15 5.19 -6.98
CA ASP A 187 -30.82 6.51 -7.53
C ASP A 187 -29.83 6.37 -8.70
N ALA A 188 -30.22 6.90 -9.87
CA ALA A 188 -29.41 6.81 -11.07
C ALA A 188 -28.11 7.62 -11.00
N ASP A 189 -27.91 8.49 -10.01
CA ASP A 189 -26.70 9.28 -9.81
C ASP A 189 -25.74 8.68 -8.76
N LEU A 190 -26.12 7.58 -8.09
CA LEU A 190 -25.31 6.92 -7.06
C LEU A 190 -24.71 5.60 -7.55
N ASP A 191 -23.52 5.26 -7.06
CA ASP A 191 -22.90 3.97 -7.35
C ASP A 191 -23.80 2.84 -6.84
N TRP A 192 -24.07 1.86 -7.72
CA TRP A 192 -24.99 0.75 -7.48
C TRP A 192 -26.40 1.17 -7.03
N GLY A 193 -26.79 2.43 -7.29
CA GLY A 193 -28.09 2.98 -6.94
C GLY A 193 -28.24 3.52 -5.51
N HIS A 194 -27.17 3.54 -4.70
CA HIS A 194 -27.28 3.94 -3.29
C HIS A 194 -25.99 4.48 -2.65
N ALA A 195 -24.80 4.25 -3.21
CA ALA A 195 -23.54 4.66 -2.61
C ALA A 195 -23.01 5.98 -3.21
N PRO A 196 -22.47 6.91 -2.39
CA PRO A 196 -21.74 8.06 -2.91
C PRO A 196 -20.53 7.64 -3.76
N LYS A 197 -20.30 8.34 -4.88
CA LYS A 197 -19.14 8.07 -5.77
C LYS A 197 -17.80 8.45 -5.14
N VAL A 198 -17.82 9.35 -4.16
CA VAL A 198 -16.65 9.82 -3.41
C VAL A 198 -16.77 9.30 -2.00
N ASN A 199 -15.72 8.61 -1.54
CA ASN A 199 -15.60 8.09 -0.19
C ASN A 199 -14.16 8.30 0.28
N VAL A 200 -14.00 8.80 1.49
CA VAL A 200 -12.70 9.07 2.13
C VAL A 200 -12.68 8.44 3.53
N SER A 201 -11.52 7.97 3.94
CA SER A 201 -11.25 7.45 5.28
C SER A 201 -10.25 8.40 5.94
N VAL A 202 -10.57 8.88 7.15
CA VAL A 202 -9.72 9.81 7.90
C VAL A 202 -9.25 9.12 9.17
N LYS A 203 -7.99 9.34 9.57
CA LYS A 203 -7.44 8.85 10.85
C LYS A 203 -7.62 9.95 11.91
N PRO A 204 -8.48 9.76 12.92
CA PRO A 204 -8.80 10.83 13.88
C PRO A 204 -7.57 11.36 14.64
N SER A 205 -6.64 10.47 15.02
CA SER A 205 -5.40 10.87 15.71
C SER A 205 -4.42 11.68 14.86
N ALA A 206 -4.64 11.76 13.54
CA ALA A 206 -3.82 12.62 12.68
C ALA A 206 -4.30 14.09 12.68
N LEU A 207 -5.50 14.35 13.22
CA LEU A 207 -6.07 15.70 13.36
C LEU A 207 -5.70 16.38 14.68
N TYR A 208 -5.09 15.66 15.63
CA TYR A 208 -4.67 16.22 16.91
C TYR A 208 -3.46 15.47 17.47
N CYS A 209 -2.33 16.17 17.64
CA CYS A 209 -1.06 15.53 17.98
C CYS A 209 -0.97 15.03 19.43
N LEU A 210 -1.86 15.51 20.31
CA LEU A 210 -1.90 15.12 21.73
C LEU A 210 -3.06 14.19 22.07
N ALA A 211 -3.69 13.56 21.05
CA ALA A 211 -4.81 12.65 21.24
C ALA A 211 -4.49 11.57 22.28
N SER A 212 -5.19 11.62 23.43
CA SER A 212 -4.93 10.76 24.57
C SER A 212 -6.19 10.55 25.41
N PRO A 213 -6.48 9.31 25.85
CA PRO A 213 -7.61 9.07 26.75
C PRO A 213 -7.42 9.69 28.14
N GLN A 214 -6.20 10.14 28.49
CA GLN A 214 -5.93 10.83 29.75
C GLN A 214 -6.60 12.21 29.80
N ASP A 215 -6.64 12.91 28.67
CA ASP A 215 -7.45 14.11 28.47
C ASP A 215 -8.53 13.79 27.43
N PHE A 216 -9.52 13.03 27.87
CA PHE A 216 -10.57 12.50 27.00
C PHE A 216 -11.39 13.63 26.35
N GLU A 217 -11.90 14.57 27.15
CA GLU A 217 -12.74 15.66 26.65
C GLU A 217 -11.95 16.60 25.73
N GLY A 218 -10.69 16.92 26.08
CA GLY A 218 -9.81 17.72 25.23
C GLY A 218 -9.53 17.03 23.90
N SER A 219 -9.24 15.73 23.91
CA SER A 219 -9.01 14.95 22.69
C SER A 219 -10.25 14.85 21.80
N VAL A 220 -11.43 14.64 22.38
CA VAL A 220 -12.69 14.59 21.62
C VAL A 220 -12.99 15.95 20.99
N THR A 221 -12.86 17.04 21.75
CA THR A 221 -13.13 18.40 21.27
C THR A 221 -12.14 18.86 20.20
N ALA A 222 -10.87 18.44 20.27
CA ALA A 222 -9.88 18.79 19.27
C ALA A 222 -10.08 18.03 17.94
N ILE A 223 -10.66 16.82 17.98
CA ILE A 223 -10.82 15.95 16.82
C ILE A 223 -12.17 16.15 16.10
N LEU A 224 -13.25 16.50 16.82
CA LEU A 224 -14.64 16.57 16.33
C LEU A 224 -15.20 17.99 16.32
#